data_AF-A0A1I3IQW2-F1
#
_entry.id   AF-A0A1I3IQW2-F1
#
_cell.length_a   1.000
_cell.length_b   1.000
_cell.length_c   1.000
_cell.angle_alpha   90.00
_cell.angle_beta   90.00
_cell.angle_gamma   90.00
#
_symmetry.space_group_name_H-M   'P 1'
#
loop_
_entity.id
_entity.type
_entity.pdbx_description
1 polymer ?
#
loop_
_entity_poly.entity_id
_entity_poly.type
_entity_poly.pdbx_seq_one_letter_code
_entity_poly.pdbx_strand_id
1 'polypeptide(L)'
;MRVIAGLFSTLMPGFGQIYNRQFLKGIIFVICEHFDNVAGNINSAIHLDFNGHHAQAVGVTDFGYMLFYPGFYAYAIWDAWYYAKPGADKAKTAIPYLIGGFAGEFCAIFANRLPFPTLMAGLSMLVPIYAGMLIHRKEGQSVPEPSLQAPSEPPATRQ
;
A
#
# COMPACT_ATOMS: atom_id res chain seq x y z
N MET A 1 0.67 8.84 10.94
CA MET A 1 1.40 7.58 11.20
C MET A 1 1.09 6.54 10.13
N ARG A 2 -0.14 5.99 10.03
CA ARG A 2 -0.48 4.95 9.03
C ARG A 2 -0.13 5.29 7.58
N VAL A 3 -0.54 6.47 7.10
CA VAL A 3 -0.28 6.91 5.72
C VAL A 3 1.21 6.97 5.42
N ILE A 4 2.02 7.52 6.33
CA ILE A 4 3.47 7.62 6.15
C ILE A 4 4.11 6.23 6.06
N ALA A 5 3.73 5.29 6.94
CA ALA A 5 4.22 3.92 6.87
C ALA A 5 3.84 3.25 5.54
N GLY A 6 2.60 3.43 5.08
CA GLY A 6 2.16 2.96 3.76
C GLY A 6 3.00 3.54 2.63
N LEU A 7 3.22 4.86 2.61
CA LEU A 7 4.04 5.54 1.60
C LEU A 7 5.50 5.07 1.60
N PHE A 8 6.09 4.79 2.76
CA PHE A 8 7.42 4.18 2.82
C PHE A 8 7.43 2.80 2.14
N SER A 9 6.42 1.96 2.39
CA SER A 9 6.30 0.67 1.69
C SER A 9 5.89 0.81 0.22
N THR A 10 5.31 1.93 -0.20
CA THR A 10 5.11 2.25 -1.62
C THR A 10 6.44 2.60 -2.30
N LEU A 11 7.33 3.34 -1.63
CA LEU A 11 8.65 3.59 -2.19
C LEU A 11 9.47 2.30 -2.29
N MET A 12 9.40 1.46 -1.26
CA MET A 12 10.02 0.14 -1.27
C MET A 12 9.39 -0.76 -0.18
N PRO A 13 8.75 -1.88 -0.56
CA PRO A 13 8.26 -2.87 0.39
C PRO A 13 9.31 -3.22 1.46
N GLY A 14 8.86 -3.23 2.72
CA GLY A 14 9.71 -3.42 3.89
C GLY A 14 10.11 -2.13 4.60
N PHE A 15 10.18 -0.98 3.93
CA PHE A 15 10.52 0.28 4.59
C PHE A 15 9.43 0.76 5.57
N GLY A 16 8.16 0.57 5.23
CA GLY A 16 7.07 0.87 6.16
C GLY A 16 7.06 -0.05 7.38
N GLN A 17 7.44 -1.32 7.22
CA GLN A 17 7.62 -2.27 8.32
C GLN A 17 8.78 -1.84 9.23
N ILE A 18 9.91 -1.42 8.65
CA ILE A 18 11.06 -0.88 9.40
C ILE A 18 10.65 0.40 10.15
N TYR A 19 9.90 1.29 9.49
CA TYR A 19 9.35 2.50 10.12
C TYR A 19 8.45 2.14 11.33
N ASN A 20 7.70 1.05 11.24
CA ASN A 20 6.90 0.50 12.35
C ASN A 20 7.71 -0.30 13.39
N ARG A 21 9.05 -0.31 13.30
CA ARG A 21 9.97 -1.11 14.14
C ARG A 21 9.80 -2.63 14.01
N GLN A 22 9.21 -3.10 12.91
CA GLN A 22 9.07 -4.53 12.59
C GLN A 22 10.27 -5.01 11.76
N PHE A 23 11.48 -4.95 12.32
CA PHE A 23 12.73 -5.13 11.58
C PHE A 23 12.85 -6.46 10.83
N LEU A 24 12.53 -7.59 11.48
CA LEU A 24 12.63 -8.91 10.84
C LEU A 24 11.72 -8.99 9.61
N LYS A 25 10.45 -8.58 9.75
CA LYS A 25 9.49 -8.55 8.64
C LYS A 25 9.96 -7.59 7.55
N GLY A 26 10.41 -6.40 7.93
CA GLY A 26 10.89 -5.38 7.00
C GLY A 26 12.09 -5.84 6.18
N ILE A 27 13.08 -6.47 6.81
CA ILE A 27 14.26 -7.02 6.11
C ILE A 27 13.84 -8.12 5.12
N ILE A 28 12.95 -9.03 5.53
CA ILE A 28 12.43 -10.08 4.64
C ILE A 28 11.74 -9.46 3.43
N PHE A 29 10.89 -8.44 3.64
CA PHE A 29 10.20 -7.77 2.53
C PHE A 29 11.15 -7.02 1.60
N VAL A 30 12.20 -6.38 2.11
CA VAL A 30 13.22 -5.74 1.27
C VAL A 30 13.95 -6.78 0.41
N ILE A 31 14.24 -7.96 0.96
CA ILE A 31 14.89 -9.05 0.20
C ILE A 31 13.95 -9.57 -0.89
N CYS A 32 12.68 -9.84 -0.57
CA CYS A 32 11.68 -10.28 -1.55
C CYS A 32 11.49 -9.24 -2.66
N GLU A 33 11.34 -7.96 -2.31
CA GLU A 33 11.21 -6.85 -3.25
C GLU A 33 12.40 -6.82 -4.23
N HIS A 34 13.62 -6.90 -3.69
CA HIS A 34 14.80 -6.87 -4.54
C HIS A 34 14.91 -8.11 -5.42
N PHE A 35 14.56 -9.29 -4.89
CA PHE A 35 14.55 -10.54 -5.63
C PHE A 35 13.57 -10.49 -6.81
N ASP A 36 12.30 -10.15 -6.57
CA ASP A 36 11.28 -10.07 -7.62
C ASP A 36 11.60 -8.98 -8.65
N ASN A 37 12.13 -7.84 -8.20
CA ASN A 37 12.52 -6.75 -9.10
C ASN A 37 13.63 -7.17 -10.08
N VAL A 38 14.68 -7.82 -9.57
CA VAL A 38 15.81 -8.29 -10.37
C VAL A 38 15.41 -9.47 -11.24
N ALA A 39 14.73 -10.47 -10.68
CA ALA A 39 14.32 -11.66 -11.43
C ALA A 39 13.28 -11.33 -12.52
N GLY A 40 12.38 -10.37 -12.25
CA GLY A 40 11.36 -9.90 -13.19
C GLY A 40 11.82 -8.84 -14.19
N ASN A 41 13.03 -8.29 -14.05
CA ASN A 41 13.50 -7.08 -14.76
C ASN A 41 12.54 -5.89 -14.64
N ILE A 42 11.88 -5.74 -13.49
CA ILE A 42 10.74 -4.82 -13.30
C ILE A 42 11.17 -3.35 -13.47
N ASN A 43 12.27 -2.94 -12.83
CA ASN A 43 12.77 -1.57 -12.96
C ASN A 43 13.23 -1.24 -14.38
N SER A 44 13.81 -2.20 -15.10
CA SER A 44 14.20 -2.03 -16.51
C SER A 44 12.98 -1.87 -17.41
N ALA A 45 11.93 -2.67 -17.18
CA ALA A 45 10.67 -2.54 -17.90
C ALA A 45 10.02 -1.17 -17.66
N ILE A 46 9.95 -0.72 -16.40
CA ILE A 46 9.43 0.61 -16.04
C ILE A 46 10.24 1.70 -16.75
N HIS A 47 11.57 1.62 -16.71
CA HIS A 47 12.43 2.61 -17.35
C HIS A 47 12.19 2.70 -18.86
N LEU A 48 12.13 1.56 -19.56
CA LEU A 48 11.86 1.50 -21.00
C LEU A 48 10.49 2.06 -21.35
N ASP A 49 9.46 1.65 -20.60
CA ASP A 49 8.07 2.06 -20.86
C ASP A 49 7.89 3.57 -20.69
N PHE A 50 8.49 4.15 -19.64
CA PHE A 50 8.45 5.60 -19.38
C PHE A 50 9.20 6.42 -20.43
N ASN A 51 10.12 5.81 -21.19
CA ASN A 51 10.83 6.44 -22.29
C ASN A 51 10.22 6.12 -23.68
N GLY A 52 9.02 5.55 -23.72
CA GLY A 52 8.31 5.27 -24.98
C GLY A 52 8.68 3.94 -25.64
N HIS A 53 9.54 3.13 -25.02
CA HIS A 53 9.98 1.83 -25.55
C HIS A 53 9.07 0.68 -25.08
N HIS A 54 7.76 0.82 -25.28
CA HIS A 54 6.73 -0.07 -24.72
C HIS A 54 6.90 -1.56 -25.08
N ALA A 55 7.18 -1.87 -26.34
CA ALA A 55 7.39 -3.24 -26.78
C ALA A 55 8.67 -3.86 -26.17
N GLN A 56 9.72 -3.06 -25.97
CA GLN A 56 10.95 -3.51 -25.31
C GLN A 56 10.74 -3.70 -23.82
N ALA A 57 9.95 -2.84 -23.17
CA ALA A 57 9.57 -2.98 -21.77
C ALA A 57 8.88 -4.34 -21.53
N VAL A 58 7.93 -4.70 -22.37
CA VAL A 58 7.27 -6.02 -22.28
C VAL A 58 8.25 -7.15 -22.61
N GLY A 59 9.10 -6.97 -23.63
CA GLY A 59 10.06 -7.99 -24.06
C GLY A 59 11.17 -8.31 -23.04
N VAL A 60 11.59 -7.35 -22.20
CA VAL A 60 12.60 -7.58 -21.15
C VAL A 60 11.99 -8.15 -19.87
N THR A 61 10.68 -7.97 -19.66
CA THR A 61 9.99 -8.41 -18.45
C THR A 61 9.95 -9.92 -18.37
N ASP A 62 10.43 -10.50 -17.26
CA ASP A 62 10.16 -11.90 -16.95
C ASP A 62 8.82 -12.00 -16.21
N PHE A 63 7.79 -12.45 -16.94
CA PHE A 63 6.43 -12.56 -16.41
C PHE A 63 6.25 -13.66 -15.35
N GLY A 64 7.19 -14.61 -15.23
CA GLY A 64 7.14 -15.63 -14.19
C GLY A 64 7.32 -15.03 -12.79
N TYR A 65 8.19 -14.04 -12.66
CA TYR A 65 8.41 -13.29 -11.41
C TYR A 65 7.49 -12.06 -11.32
N MET A 66 7.30 -11.35 -12.44
CA MET A 66 6.51 -10.11 -12.44
C MET A 66 5.06 -10.32 -12.01
N LEU A 67 4.43 -11.47 -12.32
CA LEU A 67 3.03 -11.70 -11.91
C LEU A 67 2.85 -11.89 -10.40
N PHE A 68 3.89 -12.30 -9.67
CA PHE A 68 3.86 -12.35 -8.20
C PHE A 68 3.92 -10.95 -7.57
N TYR A 69 4.59 -10.00 -8.25
CA TYR A 69 4.93 -8.69 -7.71
C TYR A 69 3.71 -7.83 -7.30
N PRO A 70 2.64 -7.64 -8.12
CA PRO A 70 1.51 -6.80 -7.72
C PRO A 70 0.83 -7.21 -6.41
N GLY A 71 0.64 -8.51 -6.20
CA GLY A 71 0.03 -9.04 -4.97
C GLY A 71 0.93 -8.83 -3.74
N PHE A 72 2.21 -9.18 -3.86
CA PHE A 72 3.20 -8.95 -2.81
C PHE A 72 3.33 -7.46 -2.45
N TYR A 73 3.43 -6.61 -3.47
CA TYR A 73 3.57 -5.16 -3.32
C TYR A 73 2.35 -4.54 -2.63
N ALA A 74 1.13 -4.87 -3.08
CA ALA A 74 -0.10 -4.40 -2.44
C ALA A 74 -0.21 -4.86 -0.98
N TYR A 75 0.16 -6.11 -0.69
CA TYR A 75 0.19 -6.65 0.67
C TYR A 75 1.19 -5.91 1.56
N ALA A 76 2.41 -5.67 1.08
CA ALA A 76 3.45 -5.00 1.86
C ALA A 76 3.06 -3.55 2.23
N ILE A 77 2.37 -2.83 1.34
CA ILE A 77 1.85 -1.49 1.62
C ILE A 77 0.75 -1.56 2.68
N TRP A 78 -0.23 -2.47 2.51
CA TRP A 78 -1.31 -2.63 3.47
C TRP A 78 -0.80 -3.02 4.86
N ASP A 79 0.13 -3.98 4.93
CA ASP A 79 0.70 -4.45 6.19
C ASP A 79 1.39 -3.30 6.95
N ALA A 80 2.19 -2.50 6.26
CA ALA A 80 2.81 -1.32 6.87
C ALA A 80 1.77 -0.31 7.35
N TRP A 81 0.74 -0.04 6.54
CA TRP A 81 -0.31 0.89 6.91
C TRP A 81 -1.16 0.39 8.10
N TYR A 82 -1.47 -0.90 8.13
CA TYR A 82 -2.31 -1.53 9.15
C TYR A 82 -1.60 -1.60 10.50
N TYR A 83 -0.32 -1.98 10.52
CA TYR A 83 0.42 -2.13 11.77
C TYR A 83 0.99 -0.83 12.33
N ALA A 84 0.94 0.27 11.58
CA ALA A 84 1.41 1.58 12.05
C ALA A 84 0.58 2.18 13.20
N LYS A 85 -0.64 1.67 13.45
CA LYS A 85 -1.49 2.07 14.58
C LYS A 85 -2.47 0.93 14.92
N PRO A 86 -2.89 0.73 16.18
CA PRO A 86 -3.97 -0.20 16.51
C PRO A 86 -5.37 0.34 16.14
N GLY A 87 -6.38 -0.53 16.16
CA GLY A 87 -7.80 -0.16 16.10
C GLY A 87 -8.41 0.02 14.70
N ALA A 88 -7.76 -0.46 13.64
CA ALA A 88 -8.36 -0.58 12.31
C ALA A 88 -8.96 -1.98 12.11
N ASP A 89 -10.03 -2.06 11.33
CA ASP A 89 -10.63 -3.34 10.97
C ASP A 89 -9.77 -4.01 9.89
N LYS A 90 -9.25 -5.21 10.20
CA LYS A 90 -8.33 -5.93 9.32
C LYS A 90 -8.98 -6.33 7.99
N ALA A 91 -10.21 -6.85 8.04
CA ALA A 91 -10.90 -7.36 6.85
C ALA A 91 -11.31 -6.20 5.95
N LYS A 92 -11.89 -5.15 6.54
CA LYS A 92 -12.37 -3.97 5.80
C LYS A 92 -11.23 -3.21 5.13
N THR A 93 -10.14 -2.95 5.87
CA THR A 93 -9.04 -2.13 5.35
C THR A 93 -8.18 -2.83 4.30
N ALA A 94 -8.22 -4.17 4.22
CA ALA A 94 -7.48 -4.94 3.22
C ALA A 94 -8.11 -4.87 1.81
N ILE A 95 -9.43 -4.68 1.72
CA ILE A 95 -10.20 -4.75 0.45
C ILE A 95 -9.60 -3.85 -0.65
N PRO A 96 -9.31 -2.55 -0.43
CA PRO A 96 -8.79 -1.69 -1.49
C PRO A 96 -7.43 -2.13 -2.02
N TYR A 97 -6.61 -2.75 -1.17
CA TYR A 97 -5.29 -3.24 -1.53
C TYR A 97 -5.38 -4.54 -2.32
N LEU A 98 -6.30 -5.44 -1.96
CA LEU A 98 -6.60 -6.62 -2.76
C LEU A 98 -7.11 -6.25 -4.15
N ILE A 99 -8.03 -5.27 -4.24
CA ILE A 99 -8.51 -4.74 -5.52
C ILE A 99 -7.34 -4.20 -6.35
N GLY A 100 -6.43 -3.44 -5.73
CA GLY A 100 -5.23 -2.93 -6.39
C GLY A 100 -4.32 -4.04 -6.89
N GLY A 101 -4.02 -5.05 -6.06
CA GLY A 101 -3.18 -6.18 -6.43
C GLY A 101 -3.74 -6.93 -7.65
N PHE A 102 -5.02 -7.30 -7.60
CA PHE A 102 -5.68 -7.94 -8.74
C PHE A 102 -5.68 -7.06 -9.99
N ALA A 103 -5.98 -5.76 -9.86
CA ALA A 103 -5.99 -4.84 -11.00
C ALA A 103 -4.60 -4.73 -11.66
N GLY A 104 -3.54 -4.65 -10.86
CA GLY A 104 -2.16 -4.67 -11.35
C GLY A 104 -1.81 -5.96 -12.08
N GLU A 105 -2.22 -7.10 -11.52
CA GLU A 105 -1.98 -8.42 -12.11
C GLU A 105 -2.73 -8.62 -13.43
N PHE A 106 -4.01 -8.25 -13.50
CA PHE A 106 -4.75 -8.26 -14.77
C PHE A 106 -4.11 -7.35 -15.81
N CYS A 107 -3.69 -6.14 -15.44
CA CYS A 107 -2.96 -5.26 -16.35
C CYS A 107 -1.65 -5.88 -16.85
N ALA A 108 -0.90 -6.54 -15.98
CA ALA A 108 0.33 -7.24 -16.36
C ALA A 108 0.06 -8.42 -17.32
N ILE A 109 -0.99 -9.22 -17.08
CA ILE A 109 -1.41 -10.31 -17.98
C ILE A 109 -1.74 -9.77 -19.39
N PHE A 110 -2.36 -8.60 -19.47
CA PHE A 110 -2.73 -7.96 -20.74
C PHE A 110 -1.66 -6.99 -21.27
N ALA A 111 -0.45 -6.96 -20.71
CA ALA A 111 0.59 -5.95 -21.00
C ALA A 111 0.82 -5.70 -22.50
N ASN A 112 0.90 -6.76 -23.31
CA ASN A 112 1.08 -6.66 -24.78
C ASN A 112 -0.03 -5.91 -25.53
N ARG A 113 -1.19 -5.69 -24.90
CA ARG A 113 -2.34 -4.99 -25.49
C ARG A 113 -2.50 -3.56 -24.97
N LEU A 114 -1.62 -3.12 -24.07
CA LEU A 114 -1.71 -1.81 -23.44
C LEU A 114 -0.79 -0.80 -24.13
N PRO A 115 -1.22 0.46 -24.28
CA PRO A 115 -0.38 1.51 -24.85
C PRO A 115 0.81 1.88 -23.94
N PHE A 116 0.64 1.79 -22.61
CA PHE A 116 1.67 2.08 -21.62
C PHE A 116 1.68 0.98 -20.54
N PRO A 117 2.24 -0.21 -20.81
CA PRO A 117 1.98 -1.41 -20.00
C PRO A 117 2.32 -1.28 -18.52
N THR A 118 3.52 -0.79 -18.19
CA THR A 118 3.97 -0.69 -16.79
C THR A 118 3.30 0.48 -16.08
N LEU A 119 3.11 1.61 -16.77
CA LEU A 119 2.40 2.76 -16.20
C LEU A 119 0.94 2.41 -15.89
N MET A 120 0.25 1.73 -16.81
CA MET A 120 -1.14 1.30 -16.60
C MET A 120 -1.26 0.27 -15.48
N ALA A 121 -0.35 -0.71 -15.42
CA ALA A 121 -0.32 -1.67 -14.31
C ALA A 121 -0.05 -0.98 -12.96
N GLY A 122 0.90 -0.04 -12.92
CA GLY A 122 1.19 0.73 -11.72
C GLY A 122 0.02 1.60 -11.27
N LEU A 123 -0.61 2.35 -12.18
CA LEU A 123 -1.74 3.22 -11.84
C LEU A 123 -2.99 2.43 -11.44
N SER A 124 -3.31 1.35 -12.16
CA SER A 124 -4.47 0.52 -11.82
C SER A 124 -4.34 -0.11 -10.43
N MET A 125 -3.12 -0.42 -10.02
CA MET A 125 -2.81 -0.93 -8.69
C MET A 125 -2.81 0.17 -7.62
N LEU A 126 -2.12 1.29 -7.87
CA LEU A 126 -1.89 2.33 -6.85
C LEU A 126 -3.14 3.18 -6.56
N VAL A 127 -4.02 3.40 -7.54
CA VAL A 127 -5.24 4.21 -7.35
C VAL A 127 -6.15 3.64 -6.24
N PRO A 128 -6.61 2.37 -6.29
CA PRO A 128 -7.44 1.80 -5.23
C PRO A 128 -6.68 1.68 -3.89
N ILE A 129 -5.37 1.40 -3.93
CA ILE A 129 -4.51 1.38 -2.74
C ILE A 129 -4.53 2.73 -2.03
N TYR A 130 -4.28 3.83 -2.75
CA TYR A 130 -4.27 5.17 -2.17
C TYR A 130 -5.65 5.66 -1.77
N ALA A 131 -6.69 5.30 -2.52
CA ALA A 131 -8.07 5.56 -2.10
C ALA A 131 -8.36 4.89 -0.75
N GLY A 132 -8.05 3.59 -0.61
CA GLY A 132 -8.20 2.87 0.65
C GLY A 132 -7.37 3.46 1.79
N MET A 133 -6.11 3.79 1.51
CA MET A 133 -5.19 4.42 2.45
C MET A 133 -5.78 5.72 3.05
N LEU A 134 -6.44 6.53 2.21
CA LEU A 134 -7.04 7.81 2.60
C LEU A 134 -8.41 7.64 3.27
N ILE A 135 -9.26 6.75 2.75
CA ILE A 135 -10.60 6.48 3.30
C ILE A 135 -10.49 5.96 4.74
N HIS A 136 -9.59 5.01 4.97
CA HIS A 136 -9.46 4.36 6.27
C HIS A 136 -8.48 5.06 7.22
N ARG A 137 -7.90 6.20 6.85
CA ARG A 137 -6.81 6.87 7.60
C ARG A 137 -7.14 7.22 9.05
N LYS A 138 -8.42 7.41 9.36
CA LYS A 138 -8.91 7.79 10.70
C LYS A 138 -9.30 6.58 11.57
N GLU A 139 -9.28 5.36 11.03
CA GLU A 139 -9.60 4.18 11.82
C GLU A 139 -8.61 3.99 12.99
N GLY A 140 -9.16 3.67 14.16
CA GLY A 140 -8.42 3.61 15.43
C GLY A 140 -8.12 4.98 16.06
N GLN A 141 -8.72 6.09 15.59
CA GLN A 141 -8.84 7.29 16.43
C GLN A 141 -9.88 6.99 17.51
N SER A 142 -9.45 6.93 18.78
CA SER A 142 -10.38 6.95 19.91
C SER A 142 -11.25 8.20 19.77
N VAL A 143 -12.57 8.02 19.76
CA VAL A 143 -13.50 9.14 19.96
C VAL A 143 -13.04 9.83 21.26
N PRO A 144 -12.87 11.17 21.30
CA PRO A 144 -12.64 11.85 22.57
C PRO A 144 -13.77 11.42 23.51
N GLU A 145 -13.45 10.98 24.73
CA GLU A 145 -14.48 10.84 25.75
C GLU A 145 -15.30 12.13 25.76
N PRO A 146 -16.65 12.06 25.78
CA PRO A 146 -17.44 13.24 26.07
C PRO A 146 -16.89 13.76 27.40
N SER A 147 -16.38 15.00 27.41
CA SER A 147 -15.92 15.64 28.63
C SER A 147 -16.96 15.38 29.71
N LEU A 148 -16.58 14.65 30.77
CA LEU A 148 -17.38 14.51 31.98
C LEU A 148 -17.98 15.88 32.27
N GLN A 149 -19.28 16.03 32.06
CA GLN A 149 -19.98 17.23 32.49
C GLN A 149 -19.68 17.33 33.98
N ALA A 150 -18.93 18.37 34.35
CA ALA A 150 -18.70 18.68 35.75
C ALA A 150 -20.07 18.69 36.43
N PRO A 151 -20.23 18.03 37.59
CA PRO A 151 -21.51 18.01 38.29
C PRO A 151 -21.96 19.46 38.47
N SER A 152 -23.16 19.78 37.96
CA SER A 152 -23.76 21.09 38.10
C SER A 152 -23.75 21.47 39.58
N GLU A 153 -23.12 22.60 39.91
CA GLU A 153 -23.10 23.12 41.28
C GLU A 153 -24.54 23.14 41.83
N PRO A 154 -24.77 22.65 43.06
CA PRO A 154 -26.08 22.76 43.67
C PRO A 154 -26.42 24.25 43.86
N PRO A 155 -27.69 24.65 43.66
CA PRO A 155 -28.08 26.04 43.72
C PRO A 155 -27.75 26.62 45.10
N ALA A 156 -26.98 27.71 45.09
CA ALA A 156 -26.63 28.47 46.29
C ALA A 156 -27.91 28.84 47.05
N THR A 157 -28.01 28.37 48.29
CA THR A 157 -29.11 28.68 49.19
C THR A 157 -29.01 30.17 49.52
N ARG A 158 -29.89 30.99 48.93
CA ARG A 158 -30.03 32.40 49.33
C ARG A 158 -30.68 32.44 50.71
N GLN A 159 -29.93 32.92 51.70
CA GLN A 159 -30.45 33.51 52.94
C GLN A 159 -30.75 34.99 52.70
#